data_AF-A0A812UMK1-F1
#
_entry.id   AF-A0A812UMK1-F1
#
_cell.length_a   1.000
_cell.length_b   1.000
_cell.length_c   1.000
_cell.angle_alpha   90.00
_cell.angle_beta   90.00
_cell.angle_gamma   90.00
#
_symmetry.space_group_name_H-M   'P 1'
#
loop_
_entity.id
_entity.type
_entity.pdbx_description
1 polymer ?
#
loop_
_entity_poly.entity_id
_entity_poly.type
_entity_poly.pdbx_seq_one_letter_code
_entity_poly.pdbx_strand_id
1 'polypeptide(L)'
;MLVRARAYYRTGLFELADADRVAYILADLDSISKMCPAVALQALLLKLEDNIVVQPGAFEALMSRYTSILHQAIRDQTITPQDMNNWPLDYGAERVLNISRALAIPRRLTAAVVMNYCQVVDRWGTSQLLTWLVEPPFGEPIEGVESGLLKNAELFIYQVDWPWCQPLAEEVLDRLRVCVKELHVVTYRGGPRREEQTAYFKFILDHWDSLPDFTIFVHPDADEHQGQRFLALTRALKLINTQSQFASDALGYYPLAQQMVVDPRRTWGHRGTDTFASTWRRFWRRVFGHAWEDLGFEEPRCMWEKHVGKFLPKHADGISRRHSVPDAKLVCRRLGNACRGVTCGTSVDASELEGPGREKFGQASCTVREGSEGLSASPEAGEFSYVKTCRGKPSDDGQREAVAKSTYQAAKRSFLLGFAAEDSVARGEAEARRRCDELGDLCTGFTCEKSIQVTPEMTKKDYQEAQNAQSCTVRAGSSSSELFESPTEELTFVKVSPSPKLQEAVLRETTKPDANLLFQFYTGSQSVVRKDLKGGGSAFDVCEARSQAKPRARKDRLRWWPRAEIEAFAADGVWCSDTTGLVEATSTLGPLFLKWGIPTFFSYGDEGDEEKWEGSREVPDF
;
A
#
# COMPACT_ATOMS: atom_id res chain seq x y z
N MET A 1 0.70 11.80 -16.42
CA MET A 1 0.03 12.28 -15.19
C MET A 1 -1.48 12.32 -15.32
N LEU A 2 -2.06 13.04 -16.29
CA LEU A 2 -3.52 13.23 -16.41
C LEU A 2 -4.33 11.92 -16.47
N VAL A 3 -3.85 10.90 -17.21
CA VAL A 3 -4.47 9.56 -17.24
C VAL A 3 -4.52 8.92 -15.85
N ARG A 4 -3.44 9.07 -15.07
CA ARG A 4 -3.32 8.54 -13.70
C ARG A 4 -4.25 9.29 -12.75
N ALA A 5 -4.30 10.62 -12.83
CA ALA A 5 -5.25 11.42 -12.06
C ALA A 5 -6.71 11.00 -12.35
N ARG A 6 -7.04 10.74 -13.62
CA ARG A 6 -8.37 10.26 -14.01
C ARG A 6 -8.68 8.89 -13.40
N ALA A 7 -7.70 7.98 -13.41
CA ALA A 7 -7.83 6.68 -12.75
C ALA A 7 -8.01 6.85 -11.22
N TYR A 8 -7.23 7.73 -10.58
CA TYR A 8 -7.35 8.05 -9.16
C TYR A 8 -8.73 8.57 -8.80
N TYR A 9 -9.26 9.58 -9.49
CA TYR A 9 -10.59 10.11 -9.16
C TYR A 9 -11.73 9.12 -9.42
N ARG A 10 -11.56 8.20 -10.38
CA ARG A 10 -12.54 7.16 -10.67
C ARG A 10 -12.50 5.99 -9.68
N THR A 11 -11.30 5.59 -9.24
CA THR A 11 -11.08 4.33 -8.51
C THR A 11 -10.69 4.53 -7.04
N GLY A 12 -10.25 5.73 -6.68
CA GLY A 12 -9.63 6.04 -5.39
C GLY A 12 -8.17 5.58 -5.25
N LEU A 13 -7.59 4.90 -6.24
CA LEU A 13 -6.24 4.34 -6.16
C LEU A 13 -5.18 5.38 -6.54
N PHE A 14 -4.26 5.64 -5.61
CA PHE A 14 -3.12 6.53 -5.80
C PHE A 14 -1.82 5.73 -5.60
N GLU A 15 -0.97 5.62 -6.62
CA GLU A 15 0.25 4.82 -6.53
C GLU A 15 1.40 5.62 -5.91
N LEU A 16 2.35 4.93 -5.26
CA LEU A 16 3.58 5.56 -4.72
C LEU A 16 4.32 6.40 -5.77
N ALA A 17 4.44 5.88 -7.00
CA ALA A 17 5.07 6.58 -8.11
C ALA A 17 4.33 7.87 -8.54
N ASP A 18 3.04 8.01 -8.20
CA ASP A 18 2.29 9.23 -8.47
C ASP A 18 2.68 10.35 -7.50
N ALA A 19 3.04 10.03 -6.24
CA ALA A 19 3.56 11.01 -5.29
C ALA A 19 4.87 11.63 -5.77
N ASP A 20 5.82 10.80 -6.23
CA ASP A 20 7.11 11.26 -6.76
C ASP A 20 6.93 12.14 -8.01
N ARG A 21 5.98 11.77 -8.88
CA ARG A 21 5.65 12.56 -10.08
C ARG A 21 5.05 13.91 -9.71
N VAL A 22 4.13 13.94 -8.75
CA VAL A 22 3.54 15.19 -8.25
C VAL A 22 4.64 16.07 -7.66
N ALA A 23 5.53 15.52 -6.82
CA ALA A 23 6.66 16.25 -6.26
C ALA A 23 7.58 16.82 -7.35
N TYR A 24 7.92 16.03 -8.38
CA TYR A 24 8.71 16.48 -9.52
C TYR A 24 8.04 17.62 -10.29
N ILE A 25 6.73 17.51 -10.54
CA ILE A 25 5.97 18.57 -11.22
C ILE A 25 5.96 19.86 -10.39
N LEU A 26 5.79 19.75 -9.08
CA LEU A 26 5.74 20.91 -8.19
C LEU A 26 7.10 21.59 -8.02
N ALA A 27 8.20 20.84 -8.14
CA ALA A 27 9.55 21.39 -8.07
C ALA A 27 9.88 22.31 -9.27
N ASP A 28 9.27 22.06 -10.43
CA ASP A 28 9.41 22.89 -11.63
C ASP A 28 8.04 23.44 -12.11
N LEU A 29 7.22 23.85 -11.14
CA LEU A 29 5.84 24.24 -11.37
C LEU A 29 5.72 25.37 -12.41
N ASP A 30 6.63 26.33 -12.37
CA ASP A 30 6.57 27.53 -13.21
C ASP A 30 6.85 27.20 -14.68
N SER A 31 7.86 26.39 -14.95
CA SER A 31 8.17 25.94 -16.32
C SER A 31 7.06 25.03 -16.84
N ILE A 32 6.61 24.08 -16.02
CA ILE A 32 5.54 23.15 -16.40
C ILE A 32 4.22 23.88 -16.62
N SER A 33 3.91 24.92 -15.85
CA SER A 33 2.68 25.70 -16.04
C SER A 33 2.63 26.42 -17.39
N LYS A 34 3.78 26.77 -17.96
CA LYS A 34 3.88 27.37 -19.31
C LYS A 34 3.78 26.34 -20.42
N MET A 35 4.34 25.14 -20.21
CA MET A 35 4.34 24.06 -21.21
C MET A 35 3.03 23.26 -21.24
N CYS A 36 2.51 22.92 -20.07
CA CYS A 36 1.32 22.09 -19.89
C CYS A 36 0.58 22.51 -18.60
N PRO A 37 -0.18 23.63 -18.64
CA PRO A 37 -0.86 24.15 -17.46
C PRO A 37 -1.81 23.14 -16.81
N ALA A 38 -2.39 22.23 -17.60
CA ALA A 38 -3.18 21.08 -17.16
C ALA A 38 -2.52 20.25 -16.05
N VAL A 39 -1.26 19.88 -16.29
CA VAL A 39 -0.49 18.98 -15.44
C VAL A 39 -0.07 19.71 -14.17
N ALA A 40 0.31 20.98 -14.29
CA ALA A 40 0.60 21.85 -13.16
C ALA A 40 -0.62 22.03 -12.25
N LEU A 41 -1.78 22.38 -12.83
CA LEU A 41 -3.05 22.53 -12.10
C LEU A 41 -3.46 21.23 -11.40
N GLN A 42 -3.34 20.09 -12.08
CA GLN A 42 -3.66 18.81 -11.49
C GLN A 42 -2.72 18.42 -10.34
N ALA A 43 -1.42 18.71 -10.47
CA ALA A 43 -0.45 18.48 -9.39
C ALA A 43 -0.74 19.37 -8.17
N LEU A 44 -1.15 20.62 -8.39
CA LEU A 44 -1.59 21.52 -7.31
C LEU A 44 -2.84 21.00 -6.59
N LEU A 45 -3.84 20.49 -7.32
CA LEU A 45 -5.04 19.91 -6.70
C LEU A 45 -4.72 18.68 -5.84
N LEU A 46 -3.86 17.79 -6.34
CA LEU A 46 -3.41 16.63 -5.55
C LEU A 46 -2.59 17.06 -4.32
N LYS A 47 -1.78 18.12 -4.45
CA LYS A 47 -1.05 18.70 -3.32
C LYS A 47 -1.98 19.33 -2.30
N LEU A 48 -3.04 20.00 -2.76
CA LEU A 48 -4.10 20.55 -1.93
C LEU A 48 -4.82 19.44 -1.16
N GLU A 49 -5.25 18.37 -1.82
CA GLU A 49 -5.86 17.21 -1.16
C GLU A 49 -4.98 16.64 -0.04
N ASP A 50 -3.66 16.61 -0.25
CA ASP A 50 -2.71 16.10 0.72
C ASP A 50 -2.47 17.08 1.89
N ASN A 51 -2.31 18.37 1.59
CA ASN A 51 -1.85 19.38 2.53
C ASN A 51 -2.96 20.12 3.28
N ILE A 52 -4.19 20.16 2.76
CA ILE A 52 -5.29 20.99 3.33
C ILE A 52 -5.57 20.70 4.80
N VAL A 53 -5.30 19.48 5.24
CA VAL A 53 -5.45 19.02 6.63
C VAL A 53 -4.19 19.29 7.47
N VAL A 54 -3.02 19.19 6.84
CA VAL A 54 -1.73 19.08 7.52
C VAL A 54 -1.07 20.42 7.73
N GLN A 55 -1.34 21.38 6.85
CA GLN A 55 -0.69 22.67 6.80
C GLN A 55 -1.73 23.78 6.92
N PRO A 56 -1.75 24.53 8.05
CA PRO A 56 -2.57 25.72 8.18
C PRO A 56 -2.28 26.69 7.02
N GLY A 57 -3.32 27.25 6.40
CA GLY A 57 -3.17 28.19 5.29
C GLY A 57 -2.81 27.58 3.92
N ALA A 58 -2.62 26.26 3.84
CA ALA A 58 -2.28 25.60 2.57
C ALA A 58 -3.41 25.72 1.55
N PHE A 59 -4.67 25.74 2.00
CA PHE A 59 -5.81 25.95 1.10
C PHE A 59 -5.69 27.29 0.39
N GLU A 60 -5.56 28.38 1.12
CA GLU A 60 -5.51 29.74 0.60
C GLU A 60 -4.30 29.92 -0.32
N ALA A 61 -3.11 29.49 0.12
CA ALA A 61 -1.88 29.63 -0.65
C ALA A 61 -1.92 28.84 -1.96
N LEU A 62 -2.28 27.55 -1.91
CA LEU A 62 -2.26 26.69 -3.09
C LEU A 62 -3.47 26.96 -4.00
N MET A 63 -4.66 27.30 -3.48
CA MET A 63 -5.81 27.68 -4.31
C MET A 63 -5.60 29.03 -5.00
N SER A 64 -4.94 29.99 -4.34
CA SER A 64 -4.53 31.25 -4.98
C SER A 64 -3.57 30.98 -6.14
N ARG A 65 -2.58 30.10 -5.94
CA ARG A 65 -1.65 29.69 -7.00
C ARG A 65 -2.36 28.96 -8.14
N TYR A 66 -3.25 28.02 -7.82
CA TYR A 66 -4.08 27.30 -8.78
C TYR A 66 -4.91 28.26 -9.64
N THR A 67 -5.63 29.18 -9.00
CA THR A 67 -6.51 30.14 -9.68
C THR A 67 -5.72 31.08 -10.59
N SER A 68 -4.54 31.51 -10.15
CA SER A 68 -3.66 32.37 -10.94
C SER A 68 -3.18 31.67 -12.22
N ILE A 69 -2.73 30.41 -12.11
CA ILE A 69 -2.29 29.61 -13.27
C ILE A 69 -3.46 29.34 -14.21
N LEU A 70 -4.63 28.98 -13.68
CA LEU A 70 -5.81 28.69 -14.49
C LEU A 70 -6.26 29.94 -15.27
N HIS A 71 -6.33 31.09 -14.61
CA HIS A 71 -6.72 32.35 -15.24
C HIS A 71 -5.73 32.76 -16.34
N GLN A 72 -4.43 32.65 -16.08
CA GLN A 72 -3.38 32.89 -17.06
C GLN A 72 -3.54 31.95 -18.27
N ALA A 73 -3.74 30.65 -18.02
CA ALA A 73 -3.85 29.65 -19.08
C ALA A 73 -5.09 29.87 -19.98
N ILE A 74 -6.21 30.28 -19.39
CA ILE A 74 -7.43 30.65 -20.14
C ILE A 74 -7.20 31.90 -20.97
N ARG A 75 -6.59 32.95 -20.38
CA ARG A 75 -6.31 34.21 -21.09
C ARG A 75 -5.39 33.98 -22.29
N ASP A 76 -4.38 33.14 -22.10
CA ASP A 76 -3.38 32.82 -23.12
C ASP A 76 -3.88 31.71 -24.09
N GLN A 77 -5.13 31.25 -23.93
CA GLN A 77 -5.78 30.19 -24.73
C GLN A 77 -5.02 28.85 -24.77
N THR A 78 -4.21 28.57 -23.74
CA THR A 78 -3.48 27.30 -23.60
C THR A 78 -4.32 26.21 -22.93
N ILE A 79 -5.43 26.59 -22.30
CA ILE A 79 -6.49 25.69 -21.85
C ILE A 79 -7.80 26.16 -22.48
N THR A 80 -8.48 25.24 -23.16
CA THR A 80 -9.83 25.47 -23.69
C THR A 80 -10.89 24.92 -22.73
N PRO A 81 -12.16 25.34 -22.86
CA PRO A 81 -13.26 24.72 -22.12
C PRO A 81 -13.40 23.21 -22.37
N GLN A 82 -13.02 22.71 -23.56
CA GLN A 82 -13.02 21.29 -23.87
C GLN A 82 -11.98 20.54 -23.01
N ASP A 83 -10.82 21.16 -22.78
CA ASP A 83 -9.75 20.58 -21.95
C ASP A 83 -10.16 20.48 -20.48
N MET A 84 -10.89 21.48 -19.97
CA MET A 84 -11.48 21.42 -18.62
C MET A 84 -12.41 20.22 -18.43
N ASN A 85 -13.19 19.87 -19.47
CA ASN A 85 -14.07 18.69 -19.45
C ASN A 85 -13.31 17.37 -19.63
N ASN A 86 -12.21 17.38 -20.38
CA ASN A 86 -11.43 16.18 -20.68
C ASN A 86 -10.49 15.79 -19.55
N TRP A 87 -10.09 16.75 -18.73
CA TRP A 87 -9.20 16.55 -17.58
C TRP A 87 -9.99 16.58 -16.28
N PRO A 88 -9.57 15.83 -15.25
CA PRO A 88 -10.31 15.77 -14.00
C PRO A 88 -10.05 17.00 -13.10
N LEU A 89 -9.88 18.19 -13.70
CA LEU A 89 -9.63 19.44 -12.97
C LEU A 89 -10.86 19.85 -12.16
N ASP A 90 -12.06 19.77 -12.76
CA ASP A 90 -13.31 20.09 -12.07
C ASP A 90 -13.57 19.11 -10.91
N TYR A 91 -13.32 17.82 -11.12
CA TYR A 91 -13.44 16.80 -10.07
C TYR A 91 -12.47 17.05 -8.91
N GLY A 92 -11.20 17.37 -9.20
CA GLY A 92 -10.21 17.68 -8.18
C GLY A 92 -10.56 18.96 -7.41
N ALA A 93 -10.97 20.02 -8.12
CA ALA A 93 -11.37 21.28 -7.50
C ALA A 93 -12.63 21.10 -6.63
N GLU A 94 -13.65 20.41 -7.13
CA GLU A 94 -14.85 20.09 -6.36
C GLU A 94 -14.51 19.27 -5.10
N ARG A 95 -13.64 18.27 -5.23
CA ARG A 95 -13.19 17.46 -4.09
C ARG A 95 -12.48 18.31 -3.04
N VAL A 96 -11.53 19.15 -3.43
CA VAL A 96 -10.82 20.08 -2.51
C VAL A 96 -11.80 21.04 -1.83
N LEU A 97 -12.77 21.59 -2.57
CA LEU A 97 -13.82 22.44 -2.00
C LEU A 97 -14.72 21.68 -1.03
N ASN A 98 -15.07 20.43 -1.33
CA ASN A 98 -15.85 19.58 -0.42
C ASN A 98 -15.08 19.25 0.85
N ILE A 99 -13.77 18.98 0.75
CA ILE A 99 -12.90 18.81 1.92
C ILE A 99 -12.87 20.09 2.76
N SER A 100 -12.68 21.25 2.12
CA SER A 100 -12.69 22.56 2.79
C SER A 100 -14.02 22.82 3.52
N ARG A 101 -15.17 22.56 2.87
CA ARG A 101 -16.49 22.67 3.50
C ARG A 101 -16.64 21.69 4.68
N ALA A 102 -16.19 20.45 4.53
CA ALA A 102 -16.27 19.45 5.60
C ALA A 102 -15.34 19.80 6.78
N LEU A 103 -14.20 20.43 6.53
CA LEU A 103 -13.31 20.99 7.55
C LEU A 103 -13.98 22.14 8.33
N ALA A 104 -14.79 22.95 7.65
CA ALA A 104 -15.52 24.05 8.26
C ALA A 104 -16.73 23.63 9.12
N ILE A 105 -17.17 22.37 9.05
CA ILE A 105 -18.28 21.85 9.85
C ILE A 105 -17.72 21.28 11.16
N PRO A 106 -17.91 21.94 12.31
CA PRO A 106 -17.34 21.47 13.58
C PRO A 106 -18.02 20.19 14.07
N ARG A 107 -17.23 19.32 14.67
CA ARG A 107 -17.62 18.09 15.37
C ARG A 107 -16.86 17.99 16.68
N ARG A 108 -17.52 17.52 17.72
CA ARG A 108 -16.85 17.14 18.96
C ARG A 108 -16.40 15.70 18.81
N LEU A 109 -15.14 15.51 18.48
CA LEU A 109 -14.52 14.21 18.28
C LEU A 109 -13.66 13.91 19.50
N THR A 110 -13.90 12.76 20.10
CA THR A 110 -13.08 12.20 21.16
C THR A 110 -12.02 11.28 20.55
N ALA A 111 -10.80 11.33 21.09
CA ALA A 111 -9.71 10.47 20.64
C ALA A 111 -8.95 9.90 21.83
N ALA A 112 -8.57 8.63 21.72
CA ALA A 112 -7.65 7.98 22.65
C ALA A 112 -6.43 7.46 21.90
N VAL A 113 -5.25 7.65 22.47
CA VAL A 113 -4.02 6.95 22.11
C VAL A 113 -3.81 5.87 23.16
N VAL A 114 -3.61 4.63 22.74
CA VAL A 114 -3.53 3.48 23.63
C VAL A 114 -2.23 2.73 23.33
N MET A 115 -1.44 2.49 24.37
CA MET A 115 -0.21 1.72 24.29
C MET A 115 -0.09 0.73 25.44
N ASN A 116 0.52 -0.41 25.14
CA ASN A 116 1.08 -1.28 26.17
C ASN A 116 2.40 -0.67 26.64
N TYR A 117 2.76 -0.78 27.92
CA TYR A 117 4.10 -0.40 28.38
C TYR A 117 4.70 -1.46 29.31
N CYS A 118 5.90 -1.91 28.97
CA CYS A 118 6.76 -2.69 29.84
C CYS A 118 8.20 -2.25 29.57
N GLN A 119 8.78 -1.54 30.53
CA GLN A 119 10.20 -1.22 30.45
C GLN A 119 11.00 -2.47 30.82
N VAL A 120 11.47 -3.19 29.80
CA VAL A 120 12.49 -4.21 30.00
C VAL A 120 13.79 -3.46 30.24
N VAL A 121 14.33 -3.56 31.45
CA VAL A 121 15.72 -3.15 31.67
C VAL A 121 16.57 -4.16 30.91
N ASP A 122 17.06 -3.77 29.73
CA ASP A 122 18.00 -4.60 29.01
C ASP A 122 19.27 -4.82 29.86
N ARG A 123 20.14 -5.75 29.46
CA ARG A 123 21.39 -6.02 30.20
C ARG A 123 22.34 -4.80 30.28
N TRP A 124 22.04 -3.73 29.55
CA TRP A 124 22.83 -2.51 29.44
C TRP A 124 22.22 -1.33 30.21
N GLY A 125 21.03 -1.48 30.79
CA GLY A 125 20.33 -0.43 31.54
C GLY A 125 19.64 0.63 30.66
N THR A 126 19.50 0.40 29.35
CA THR A 126 18.86 1.37 28.45
C THR A 126 17.34 1.25 28.60
N SER A 127 16.69 2.37 28.90
CA SER A 127 15.24 2.46 29.04
C SER A 127 14.62 3.06 27.79
N GLN A 128 13.50 2.50 27.31
CA GLN A 128 12.60 3.19 26.39
C GLN A 128 11.85 4.28 27.16
N LEU A 129 12.43 5.48 27.22
CA LEU A 129 11.95 6.59 28.05
C LEU A 129 10.67 7.27 27.53
N LEU A 130 10.03 6.72 26.48
CA LEU A 130 8.90 7.33 25.75
C LEU A 130 9.09 8.83 25.46
N THR A 131 10.35 9.28 25.32
CA THR A 131 10.71 10.69 25.16
C THR A 131 10.07 11.28 23.90
N TRP A 132 9.90 10.46 22.88
CA TRP A 132 9.24 10.85 21.64
C TRP A 132 7.80 11.38 21.85
N LEU A 133 7.07 10.93 22.87
CA LEU A 133 5.71 11.45 23.17
C LEU A 133 5.72 12.86 23.78
N VAL A 134 6.80 13.21 24.48
CA VAL A 134 6.97 14.49 25.19
C VAL A 134 7.81 15.49 24.39
N GLU A 135 8.36 15.06 23.27
CA GLU A 135 9.09 15.88 22.30
C GLU A 135 8.18 16.29 21.12
N PRO A 136 8.53 17.36 20.38
CA PRO A 136 7.82 17.71 19.17
C PRO A 136 7.84 16.56 18.14
N PRO A 137 6.73 16.35 17.40
CA PRO A 137 5.55 17.22 17.32
C PRO A 137 4.45 16.89 18.34
N PHE A 138 4.66 15.94 19.26
CA PHE A 138 3.61 15.42 20.12
C PHE A 138 3.47 16.17 21.45
N GLY A 139 4.61 16.41 22.08
CA GLY A 139 4.69 16.94 23.42
C GLY A 139 4.65 18.46 23.50
N GLU A 140 5.39 19.01 24.46
CA GLU A 140 5.26 20.41 24.86
C GLU A 140 5.46 21.39 23.70
N PRO A 141 4.71 22.51 23.71
CA PRO A 141 4.84 23.48 22.67
C PRO A 141 6.20 24.17 22.69
N ILE A 142 6.98 23.99 21.63
CA ILE A 142 8.21 24.74 21.39
C ILE A 142 7.87 25.91 20.45
N GLU A 143 8.25 27.12 20.84
CA GLU A 143 7.98 28.32 20.04
C GLU A 143 8.54 28.17 18.62
N GLY A 144 7.71 28.40 17.61
CA GLY A 144 8.07 28.24 16.20
C GLY A 144 8.05 26.80 15.67
N VAL A 145 7.77 25.79 16.50
CA VAL A 145 7.65 24.38 16.08
C VAL A 145 6.23 23.89 16.31
N GLU A 146 5.65 23.27 15.29
CA GLU A 146 4.33 22.63 15.42
C GLU A 146 4.39 21.48 16.43
N SER A 147 3.58 21.56 17.47
CA SER A 147 3.71 20.79 18.71
C SER A 147 2.37 20.67 19.42
N GLY A 148 2.28 19.85 20.48
CA GLY A 148 1.05 19.64 21.23
C GLY A 148 -0.02 18.85 20.48
N LEU A 149 0.37 17.97 19.55
CA LEU A 149 -0.60 17.18 18.77
C LEU A 149 -1.44 16.24 19.64
N LEU A 150 -0.96 15.88 20.84
CA LEU A 150 -1.69 15.03 21.78
C LEU A 150 -2.67 15.80 22.69
N LYS A 151 -2.68 17.14 22.64
CA LYS A 151 -3.48 18.00 23.55
C LYS A 151 -4.96 17.65 23.62
N ASN A 152 -5.54 17.15 22.53
CA ASN A 152 -6.97 16.80 22.46
C ASN A 152 -7.22 15.29 22.55
N ALA A 153 -6.18 14.48 22.74
CA ALA A 153 -6.26 13.03 22.87
C ALA A 153 -6.08 12.60 24.33
N GLU A 154 -6.84 11.62 24.75
CA GLU A 154 -6.63 10.90 26.00
C GLU A 154 -5.54 9.85 25.77
N LEU A 155 -4.60 9.68 26.70
CA LEU A 155 -3.52 8.72 26.60
C LEU A 155 -3.71 7.60 27.62
N PHE A 156 -3.81 6.37 27.15
CA PHE A 156 -3.92 5.18 27.97
C PHE A 156 -2.63 4.37 27.87
N ILE A 157 -1.93 4.28 29.00
CA ILE A 157 -0.72 3.45 29.17
C ILE A 157 -1.11 2.23 30.00
N TYR A 158 -1.22 1.09 29.34
CA TYR A 158 -1.47 -0.19 29.99
C TYR A 158 -0.12 -0.77 30.45
N GLN A 159 0.20 -0.50 31.71
CA GLN A 159 1.46 -0.94 32.31
C GLN A 159 1.36 -2.41 32.74
N VAL A 160 2.26 -3.23 32.20
CA VAL A 160 2.31 -4.65 32.51
C VAL A 160 2.85 -4.87 33.93
N ASP A 161 2.04 -5.45 34.82
CA ASP A 161 2.42 -5.84 36.18
C ASP A 161 3.19 -7.16 36.17
N TRP A 162 4.49 -7.09 35.85
CA TRP A 162 5.34 -8.27 35.78
C TRP A 162 6.74 -8.02 36.34
N PRO A 163 7.41 -9.00 37.00
CA PRO A 163 8.64 -8.74 37.77
C PRO A 163 9.82 -8.11 37.00
N TRP A 164 9.88 -8.26 35.67
CA TRP A 164 10.93 -7.67 34.83
C TRP A 164 10.49 -6.38 34.13
N CYS A 165 9.23 -5.98 34.26
CA CYS A 165 8.72 -4.71 33.73
C CYS A 165 8.88 -3.64 34.82
N GLN A 166 9.61 -2.58 34.52
CA GLN A 166 9.64 -1.40 35.39
C GLN A 166 8.49 -0.44 35.04
N PRO A 167 7.91 0.26 36.04
CA PRO A 167 7.00 1.36 35.78
C PRO A 167 7.69 2.48 34.99
N LEU A 168 6.90 3.27 34.28
CA LEU A 168 7.40 4.48 33.65
C LEU A 168 7.88 5.46 34.74
N ALA A 169 8.99 6.15 34.50
CA ALA A 169 9.51 7.14 35.44
C ALA A 169 8.48 8.26 35.67
N GLU A 170 8.30 8.70 36.93
CA GLU A 170 7.31 9.73 37.27
C GLU A 170 7.61 11.06 36.56
N GLU A 171 8.89 11.37 36.29
CA GLU A 171 9.28 12.56 35.55
C GLU A 171 8.71 12.55 34.11
N VAL A 172 8.62 11.38 33.48
CA VAL A 172 8.00 11.23 32.16
C VAL A 172 6.48 11.35 32.27
N LEU A 173 5.88 10.75 33.30
CA LEU A 173 4.44 10.86 33.56
C LEU A 173 4.02 12.31 33.78
N ASP A 174 4.78 13.09 34.54
CA ASP A 174 4.54 14.52 34.77
C ASP A 174 4.55 15.32 33.47
N ARG A 175 5.52 15.07 32.60
CA ARG A 175 5.58 15.71 31.27
C ARG A 175 4.40 15.30 30.41
N LEU A 176 4.05 14.01 30.41
CA LEU A 176 2.89 13.51 29.65
C LEU A 176 1.58 14.14 30.11
N ARG A 177 1.38 14.34 31.42
CA ARG A 177 0.18 14.99 31.98
C ARG A 177 -0.05 16.40 31.41
N VAL A 178 1.01 17.09 30.99
CA VAL A 178 0.93 18.42 30.35
C VAL A 178 0.66 18.32 28.84
N CYS A 179 1.10 17.23 28.19
CA CYS A 179 1.05 17.06 26.74
C CYS A 179 -0.30 16.52 26.24
N VAL A 180 -1.04 15.81 27.07
CA VAL A 180 -2.27 15.09 26.70
C VAL A 180 -3.51 15.70 27.34
N LYS A 181 -4.70 15.40 26.83
CA LYS A 181 -5.97 15.85 27.44
C LYS A 181 -6.17 15.24 28.83
N GLU A 182 -5.93 13.93 28.93
CA GLU A 182 -6.02 13.15 30.16
C GLU A 182 -5.08 11.94 30.05
N LEU A 183 -4.35 11.64 31.13
CA LEU A 183 -3.42 10.51 31.19
C LEU A 183 -3.98 9.43 32.12
N HIS A 184 -4.12 8.22 31.57
CA HIS A 184 -4.59 7.03 32.25
C HIS A 184 -3.47 5.99 32.29
N VAL A 185 -2.93 5.72 33.48
CA VAL A 185 -1.98 4.63 33.69
C VAL A 185 -2.73 3.46 34.31
N VAL A 186 -2.93 2.40 33.55
CA VAL A 186 -3.71 1.24 33.95
C VAL A 186 -2.77 0.05 34.15
N THR A 187 -2.50 -0.26 35.41
CA THR A 187 -1.76 -1.48 35.75
C THR A 187 -2.64 -2.70 35.44
N TYR A 188 -2.09 -3.66 34.70
CA TYR A 188 -2.79 -4.90 34.43
C TYR A 188 -1.86 -6.12 34.52
N ARG A 189 -2.40 -7.23 35.01
CA ARG A 189 -1.71 -8.52 35.04
C ARG A 189 -2.02 -9.27 33.75
N GLY A 190 -1.20 -9.04 32.72
CA GLY A 190 -1.20 -9.80 31.47
C GLY A 190 -0.30 -11.03 31.54
N GLY A 191 -0.58 -12.05 30.73
CA GLY A 191 0.19 -13.29 30.71
C GLY A 191 1.67 -13.10 30.33
N PRO A 192 2.57 -14.03 30.72
CA PRO A 192 4.02 -13.81 30.84
C PRO A 192 4.79 -13.67 29.52
N ARG A 193 4.12 -13.84 28.36
CA ARG A 193 4.79 -14.13 27.09
C ARG A 193 4.17 -13.36 25.95
N ARG A 194 4.42 -12.04 25.98
CA ARG A 194 4.08 -11.06 24.94
C ARG A 194 2.58 -10.85 24.84
N GLU A 195 2.15 -9.59 24.87
CA GLU A 195 1.09 -9.12 23.97
C GLU A 195 0.78 -7.67 24.23
N GLU A 196 1.41 -6.83 23.42
CA GLU A 196 0.93 -5.49 23.05
C GLU A 196 -0.60 -5.47 22.83
N GLN A 197 -1.12 -6.58 22.29
CA GLN A 197 -2.51 -6.80 21.95
C GLN A 197 -3.42 -6.95 23.18
N THR A 198 -2.92 -7.48 24.30
CA THR A 198 -3.73 -7.65 25.52
C THR A 198 -4.12 -6.31 26.14
N ALA A 199 -3.24 -5.31 26.06
CA ALA A 199 -3.57 -3.93 26.44
C ALA A 199 -4.69 -3.35 25.58
N TYR A 200 -4.64 -3.58 24.26
CA TYR A 200 -5.65 -3.08 23.32
C TYR A 200 -7.02 -3.71 23.57
N PHE A 201 -7.05 -5.02 23.83
CA PHE A 201 -8.26 -5.72 24.24
C PHE A 201 -8.79 -5.22 25.56
N LYS A 202 -7.92 -5.05 26.56
CA LYS A 202 -8.30 -4.54 27.86
C LYS A 202 -8.90 -3.14 27.74
N PHE A 203 -8.34 -2.26 26.91
CA PHE A 203 -8.93 -0.96 26.61
C PHE A 203 -10.34 -1.07 26.02
N ILE A 204 -10.51 -1.90 25.00
CA ILE A 204 -11.82 -2.09 24.35
C ILE A 204 -12.86 -2.62 25.36
N LEU A 205 -12.44 -3.49 26.27
CA LEU A 205 -13.25 -4.03 27.35
C LEU A 205 -13.62 -2.97 28.39
N ASP A 206 -12.63 -2.28 28.94
CA ASP A 206 -12.79 -1.26 29.98
C ASP A 206 -13.69 -0.10 29.50
N HIS A 207 -13.63 0.20 28.20
CA HIS A 207 -14.32 1.34 27.59
C HIS A 207 -15.42 0.95 26.60
N TRP A 208 -15.94 -0.28 26.66
CA TRP A 208 -16.87 -0.80 25.65
C TRP A 208 -18.05 0.13 25.34
N ASP A 209 -18.71 0.66 26.37
CA ASP A 209 -19.86 1.56 26.20
C ASP A 209 -19.43 2.99 25.83
N SER A 210 -18.22 3.38 26.24
CA SER A 210 -17.68 4.74 26.19
C SER A 210 -16.51 4.89 25.21
N LEU A 211 -16.39 4.00 24.23
CA LEU A 211 -15.32 4.08 23.23
C LEU A 211 -15.31 5.47 22.56
N PRO A 212 -14.12 6.07 22.41
CA PRO A 212 -13.98 7.37 21.75
C PRO A 212 -14.32 7.26 20.25
N ASP A 213 -14.49 8.40 19.59
CA ASP A 213 -14.71 8.46 18.15
C ASP A 213 -13.50 7.89 17.39
N PHE A 214 -12.29 8.08 17.93
CA PHE A 214 -11.05 7.49 17.44
C PHE A 214 -10.23 6.82 18.54
N THR A 215 -9.75 5.62 18.28
CA THR A 215 -8.73 4.95 19.10
C THR A 215 -7.51 4.66 18.25
N ILE A 216 -6.34 5.15 18.66
CA ILE A 216 -5.06 4.94 17.98
C ILE A 216 -4.22 4.01 18.85
N PHE A 217 -3.94 2.81 18.36
CA PHE A 217 -3.06 1.87 19.03
C PHE A 217 -1.62 2.12 18.59
N VAL A 218 -0.72 2.37 19.55
CA VAL A 218 0.69 2.67 19.31
C VAL A 218 1.56 1.74 20.16
N HIS A 219 2.76 1.42 19.66
CA HIS A 219 3.75 0.66 20.40
C HIS A 219 4.76 1.60 21.10
N PRO A 220 5.30 1.26 22.28
CA PRO A 220 6.36 2.02 22.95
C PRO A 220 7.56 2.39 22.06
N ASP A 221 8.00 1.44 21.24
CA ASP A 221 9.16 1.55 20.32
C ASP A 221 8.80 2.17 18.96
N ALA A 222 7.67 2.89 18.86
CA ALA A 222 7.20 3.41 17.57
C ALA A 222 8.24 4.31 16.88
N ASP A 223 9.14 4.95 17.62
CA ASP A 223 10.28 5.70 17.11
C ASP A 223 11.24 4.84 16.29
N GLU A 224 11.47 3.58 16.70
CA GLU A 224 12.31 2.62 16.00
C GLU A 224 11.69 2.19 14.66
N HIS A 225 10.36 2.07 14.59
CA HIS A 225 9.68 1.52 13.40
C HIS A 225 9.12 2.56 12.43
N GLN A 226 8.85 3.78 12.87
CA GLN A 226 8.15 4.81 12.07
C GLN A 226 9.07 5.90 11.54
N GLY A 227 10.35 5.84 11.92
CA GLY A 227 11.31 6.90 11.67
C GLY A 227 11.03 8.15 12.50
N GLN A 228 12.02 9.04 12.54
CA GLN A 228 12.05 10.22 13.43
C GLN A 228 10.89 11.22 13.26
N ARG A 229 10.07 11.10 12.21
CA ARG A 229 9.01 12.06 11.88
C ARG A 229 7.59 11.56 12.10
N PHE A 230 7.40 10.28 12.41
CA PHE A 230 6.09 9.69 12.72
C PHE A 230 4.94 10.13 11.80
N LEU A 231 5.20 10.19 10.49
CA LEU A 231 4.32 10.88 9.53
C LEU A 231 2.86 10.42 9.60
N ALA A 232 2.62 9.12 9.81
CA ALA A 232 1.30 8.54 9.95
C ALA A 232 0.56 9.03 11.21
N LEU A 233 1.21 8.92 12.38
CA LEU A 233 0.64 9.36 13.66
C LEU A 233 0.40 10.86 13.68
N THR A 234 1.38 11.64 13.22
CA THR A 234 1.28 13.10 13.10
C THR A 234 0.10 13.49 12.22
N ARG A 235 -0.07 12.85 11.06
CA ARG A 235 -1.20 13.12 10.15
C ARG A 235 -2.54 12.77 10.79
N ALA A 236 -2.64 11.60 11.43
CA ALA A 236 -3.86 11.18 12.10
C ALA A 236 -4.27 12.16 13.22
N LEU A 237 -3.33 12.54 14.08
CA LEU A 237 -3.58 13.50 15.16
C LEU A 237 -3.93 14.89 14.64
N LYS A 238 -3.24 15.39 13.61
CA LYS A 238 -3.60 16.67 12.96
C LYS A 238 -5.03 16.65 12.44
N LEU A 239 -5.42 15.57 11.78
CA LEU A 239 -6.77 15.41 11.25
C LEU A 239 -7.81 15.39 12.39
N ILE A 240 -7.59 14.62 13.44
CA ILE A 240 -8.45 14.59 14.63
C ILE A 240 -8.54 15.97 15.30
N ASN A 241 -7.43 16.70 15.37
CA ASN A 241 -7.36 18.03 15.96
C ASN A 241 -8.12 19.09 15.15
N THR A 242 -8.46 18.83 13.88
CA THR A 242 -9.37 19.71 13.14
C THR A 242 -10.78 19.73 13.72
N GLN A 243 -11.17 18.73 14.53
CA GLN A 243 -12.50 18.63 15.16
C GLN A 243 -13.61 18.87 14.13
N SER A 244 -13.50 18.23 12.97
CA SER A 244 -14.32 18.52 11.80
C SER A 244 -15.08 17.30 11.28
N GLN A 245 -16.12 17.53 10.48
CA GLN A 245 -16.81 16.45 9.77
C GLN A 245 -15.83 15.66 8.88
N PHE A 246 -14.86 16.35 8.27
CA PHE A 246 -13.87 15.70 7.41
C PHE A 246 -13.06 14.66 8.18
N ALA A 247 -12.64 14.94 9.41
CA ALA A 247 -11.93 13.97 10.24
C ALA A 247 -12.77 12.71 10.50
N SER A 248 -14.07 12.87 10.75
CA SER A 248 -15.00 11.76 10.89
C SER A 248 -15.10 10.92 9.61
N ASP A 249 -15.18 11.56 8.44
CA ASP A 249 -15.40 10.85 7.18
C ASP A 249 -14.13 10.21 6.62
N ALA A 250 -12.98 10.85 6.81
CA ALA A 250 -11.71 10.43 6.25
C ALA A 250 -11.00 9.34 7.08
N LEU A 251 -11.18 9.32 8.40
CA LEU A 251 -10.61 8.29 9.27
C LEU A 251 -11.58 7.10 9.34
N GLY A 252 -11.35 6.13 8.45
CA GLY A 252 -11.98 4.82 8.49
C GLY A 252 -11.38 3.88 9.55
N TYR A 253 -12.04 2.73 9.77
CA TYR A 253 -11.51 1.64 10.59
C TYR A 253 -10.36 0.95 9.82
N TYR A 254 -9.15 0.98 10.39
CA TYR A 254 -7.96 0.32 9.84
C TYR A 254 -7.30 -0.52 10.93
N PRO A 255 -7.66 -1.81 11.08
CA PRO A 255 -6.95 -2.70 11.95
C PRO A 255 -5.60 -3.08 11.32
N LEU A 256 -4.61 -3.37 12.15
CA LEU A 256 -3.37 -4.05 11.78
C LEU A 256 -3.65 -5.33 10.96
N ALA A 257 -4.78 -5.98 11.24
CA ALA A 257 -5.28 -7.13 10.48
C ALA A 257 -5.55 -6.80 8.99
N GLN A 258 -5.88 -5.55 8.66
CA GLN A 258 -6.08 -5.10 7.28
C GLN A 258 -4.75 -4.78 6.58
N GLN A 259 -3.68 -4.42 7.30
CA GLN A 259 -2.32 -4.43 6.71
C GLN A 259 -1.92 -5.83 6.23
N MET A 260 -2.42 -6.91 6.86
CA MET A 260 -2.22 -8.28 6.36
C MET A 260 -3.12 -8.66 5.17
N VAL A 261 -4.27 -7.98 5.02
CA VAL A 261 -5.13 -8.08 3.83
C VAL A 261 -4.54 -7.31 2.65
N VAL A 262 -3.92 -6.16 2.92
CA VAL A 262 -3.35 -5.24 1.91
C VAL A 262 -1.92 -5.61 1.52
N ASP A 263 -1.13 -6.17 2.45
CA ASP A 263 0.21 -6.72 2.20
C ASP A 263 0.32 -8.15 2.76
N PRO A 264 -0.27 -9.16 2.07
CA PRO A 264 -0.18 -10.57 2.46
C PRO A 264 1.27 -11.07 2.58
N ARG A 265 2.24 -10.31 2.04
CA ARG A 265 3.65 -10.69 1.97
C ARG A 265 4.30 -10.86 3.33
N ARG A 266 3.83 -10.11 4.33
CA ARG A 266 4.27 -10.23 5.72
C ARG A 266 3.85 -11.54 6.41
N THR A 267 2.95 -12.31 5.77
CA THR A 267 2.38 -13.54 6.35
C THR A 267 2.91 -14.82 5.71
N TRP A 268 3.82 -14.69 4.73
CA TRP A 268 4.33 -15.79 3.90
C TRP A 268 5.60 -16.45 4.45
N GLY A 269 5.75 -16.55 5.78
CA GLY A 269 6.91 -17.12 6.47
C GLY A 269 7.46 -18.42 5.85
N HIS A 270 8.75 -18.69 6.10
CA HIS A 270 9.47 -19.79 5.46
C HIS A 270 8.80 -21.14 5.74
N ARG A 271 8.48 -21.91 4.68
CA ARG A 271 7.92 -23.26 4.84
C ARG A 271 8.96 -24.18 5.49
N GLY A 272 8.79 -24.48 6.76
CA GLY A 272 9.57 -25.49 7.49
C GLY A 272 9.59 -25.27 9.00
N THR A 273 9.57 -24.02 9.44
CA THR A 273 9.68 -23.66 10.86
C THR A 273 8.63 -22.65 11.32
N ASP A 274 8.03 -21.88 10.41
CA ASP A 274 7.00 -20.89 10.78
C ASP A 274 5.60 -21.50 10.85
N THR A 275 5.18 -21.82 12.08
CA THR A 275 3.78 -22.14 12.44
C THR A 275 2.81 -21.04 11.99
N PHE A 276 3.31 -19.81 11.94
CA PHE A 276 2.59 -18.57 11.71
C PHE A 276 1.80 -18.52 10.39
N ALA A 277 2.44 -18.82 9.25
CA ALA A 277 1.79 -18.79 7.94
C ALA A 277 0.63 -19.80 7.87
N SER A 278 0.81 -20.98 8.48
CA SER A 278 -0.23 -22.02 8.51
C SER A 278 -1.42 -21.64 9.40
N THR A 279 -1.14 -20.94 10.51
CA THR A 279 -2.13 -20.43 11.45
C THR A 279 -2.94 -19.30 10.82
N TRP A 280 -2.28 -18.38 10.09
CA TRP A 280 -2.95 -17.32 9.35
C TRP A 280 -3.87 -17.84 8.24
N ARG A 281 -3.40 -18.76 7.40
CA ARG A 281 -4.25 -19.37 6.34
C ARG A 281 -5.49 -20.07 6.93
N ARG A 282 -5.31 -20.79 8.05
CA ARG A 282 -6.42 -21.39 8.80
C ARG A 282 -7.33 -20.35 9.44
N PHE A 283 -6.79 -19.22 9.89
CA PHE A 283 -7.59 -18.12 10.40
C PHE A 283 -8.45 -17.52 9.28
N TRP A 284 -7.85 -17.18 8.14
CA TRP A 284 -8.52 -16.56 6.99
C TRP A 284 -9.70 -17.39 6.50
N ARG A 285 -9.46 -18.67 6.19
CA ARG A 285 -10.50 -19.60 5.72
C ARG A 285 -11.68 -19.69 6.69
N ARG A 286 -11.39 -19.61 7.99
CA ARG A 286 -12.40 -19.65 9.05
C ARG A 286 -13.13 -18.31 9.25
N VAL A 287 -12.52 -17.15 8.97
CA VAL A 287 -13.19 -15.84 9.09
C VAL A 287 -14.08 -15.56 7.90
N PHE A 288 -13.53 -15.75 6.70
CA PHE A 288 -14.19 -15.31 5.47
C PHE A 288 -14.91 -16.44 4.73
N GLY A 289 -14.86 -17.67 5.24
CA GLY A 289 -15.57 -18.82 4.68
C GLY A 289 -15.00 -19.38 3.36
N HIS A 290 -14.00 -18.71 2.79
CA HIS A 290 -13.28 -19.10 1.59
C HIS A 290 -11.76 -19.00 1.83
N ALA A 291 -10.98 -19.73 1.04
CA ALA A 291 -9.53 -19.64 1.10
C ALA A 291 -9.09 -18.24 0.63
N TRP A 292 -7.91 -17.78 1.05
CA TRP A 292 -7.41 -16.46 0.64
C TRP A 292 -7.02 -16.47 -0.85
N GLU A 293 -6.61 -17.64 -1.34
CA GLU A 293 -6.37 -17.91 -2.76
C GLU A 293 -7.61 -17.65 -3.63
N ASP A 294 -8.82 -17.86 -3.10
CA ASP A 294 -10.08 -17.69 -3.83
C ASP A 294 -10.38 -16.20 -4.13
N LEU A 295 -9.71 -15.27 -3.44
CA LEU A 295 -9.82 -13.82 -3.64
C LEU A 295 -8.72 -13.25 -4.55
N GLY A 296 -7.98 -14.11 -5.27
CA GLY A 296 -6.91 -13.71 -6.17
C GLY A 296 -5.59 -13.36 -5.47
N PHE A 297 -5.46 -13.68 -4.18
CA PHE A 297 -4.18 -13.57 -3.50
C PHE A 297 -3.33 -14.79 -3.81
N GLU A 298 -2.29 -14.59 -4.62
CA GLU A 298 -1.35 -15.65 -4.96
C GLU A 298 -0.12 -15.61 -4.04
N GLU A 299 0.32 -16.78 -3.56
CA GLU A 299 1.62 -16.91 -2.89
C GLU A 299 2.71 -16.44 -3.88
N PRO A 300 3.73 -15.68 -3.44
CA PRO A 300 4.66 -15.08 -4.36
C PRO A 300 5.37 -16.23 -5.03
N ARG A 301 5.32 -16.24 -6.36
CA ARG A 301 5.98 -17.27 -7.17
C ARG A 301 7.44 -17.47 -6.78
N CYS A 302 8.09 -16.44 -6.22
CA CYS A 302 9.48 -16.45 -5.78
C CYS A 302 9.65 -15.90 -4.37
N MET A 303 10.34 -16.65 -3.52
CA MET A 303 10.87 -16.25 -2.21
C MET A 303 12.30 -15.72 -2.35
N TRP A 304 12.74 -14.89 -1.40
CA TRP A 304 14.04 -14.22 -1.43
C TRP A 304 14.76 -14.36 -0.09
N GLU A 305 15.91 -15.01 -0.07
CA GLU A 305 16.71 -15.21 1.14
C GLU A 305 17.91 -14.26 1.13
N LYS A 306 18.10 -13.46 2.19
CA LYS A 306 19.20 -12.50 2.31
C LYS A 306 20.45 -13.20 2.83
N HIS A 307 21.59 -12.97 2.19
CA HIS A 307 22.91 -13.46 2.62
C HIS A 307 23.87 -12.27 2.72
N VAL A 308 24.26 -11.93 3.95
CA VAL A 308 25.19 -10.82 4.25
C VAL A 308 26.63 -11.27 4.01
N GLY A 309 27.48 -10.38 3.48
CA GLY A 309 28.87 -10.69 3.14
C GLY A 309 29.01 -11.69 1.99
N LYS A 310 27.94 -11.88 1.19
CA LYS A 310 27.88 -12.82 0.08
C LYS A 310 27.36 -12.13 -1.18
N PHE A 311 27.95 -12.51 -2.32
CA PHE A 311 27.58 -12.01 -3.64
C PHE A 311 27.18 -13.15 -4.58
N LEU A 312 26.33 -12.86 -5.56
CA LEU A 312 26.05 -13.77 -6.67
C LEU A 312 26.87 -13.33 -7.88
N PRO A 313 27.69 -14.22 -8.48
CA PRO A 313 28.52 -13.87 -9.62
C PRO A 313 27.70 -13.75 -10.92
N LYS A 314 28.28 -12.99 -11.87
CA LYS A 314 27.77 -12.73 -13.23
C LYS A 314 26.45 -11.97 -13.29
N HIS A 315 26.31 -11.08 -14.27
CA HIS A 315 25.07 -10.35 -14.51
C HIS A 315 24.05 -11.24 -15.22
N ALA A 316 22.83 -11.30 -14.70
CA ALA A 316 21.76 -12.06 -15.33
C ALA A 316 21.42 -11.46 -16.71
N ASP A 317 21.48 -12.28 -17.76
CA ASP A 317 21.20 -11.86 -19.14
C ASP A 317 22.07 -10.66 -19.61
N GLY A 318 23.28 -10.52 -19.05
CA GLY A 318 24.18 -9.40 -19.34
C GLY A 318 23.73 -8.04 -18.77
N ILE A 319 22.66 -7.99 -17.96
CA ILE A 319 22.12 -6.75 -17.40
C ILE A 319 22.99 -6.28 -16.23
N SER A 320 23.91 -5.36 -16.51
CA SER A 320 24.77 -4.71 -15.50
C SER A 320 24.14 -3.47 -14.85
N ARG A 321 22.95 -3.08 -15.30
CA ARG A 321 22.25 -1.90 -14.77
C ARG A 321 21.93 -2.08 -13.29
N ARG A 322 22.19 -1.01 -12.52
CA ARG A 322 21.85 -0.90 -11.10
C ARG A 322 20.40 -0.46 -10.91
N HIS A 323 19.76 -1.01 -9.89
CA HIS A 323 18.36 -0.85 -9.55
C HIS A 323 18.20 -0.70 -8.04
N SER A 324 17.07 -0.14 -7.60
CA SER A 324 16.64 -0.29 -6.19
C SER A 324 16.43 -1.77 -5.85
N VAL A 325 16.49 -2.15 -4.57
CA VAL A 325 16.23 -3.55 -4.15
C VAL A 325 14.89 -4.08 -4.69
N PRO A 326 13.75 -3.36 -4.61
CA PRO A 326 12.49 -3.83 -5.16
C PRO A 326 12.51 -4.00 -6.69
N ASP A 327 13.11 -3.05 -7.41
CA ASP A 327 13.19 -3.09 -8.88
C ASP A 327 14.08 -4.22 -9.35
N ALA A 328 15.23 -4.44 -8.70
CA ALA A 328 16.12 -5.55 -9.01
C ALA A 328 15.40 -6.89 -8.86
N LYS A 329 14.64 -7.08 -7.75
CA LYS A 329 13.85 -8.30 -7.54
C LYS A 329 12.75 -8.46 -8.60
N LEU A 330 12.15 -7.37 -9.06
CA LEU A 330 11.17 -7.40 -10.15
C LEU A 330 11.80 -7.80 -11.49
N VAL A 331 12.92 -7.19 -11.87
CA VAL A 331 13.66 -7.51 -13.09
C VAL A 331 14.10 -8.98 -13.07
N CYS A 332 14.69 -9.42 -11.96
CA CYS A 332 15.13 -10.80 -11.79
C CYS A 332 13.99 -11.83 -11.85
N ARG A 333 12.75 -11.46 -11.48
CA ARG A 333 11.57 -12.33 -11.70
C ARG A 333 11.23 -12.46 -13.18
N ARG A 334 11.26 -11.36 -13.93
CA ARG A 334 10.98 -11.35 -15.39
C ARG A 334 11.98 -12.19 -16.17
N LEU A 335 13.24 -12.22 -15.73
CA LEU A 335 14.30 -13.03 -16.32
C LEU A 335 14.16 -14.54 -16.06
N GLY A 336 13.17 -14.98 -15.26
CA GLY A 336 12.92 -16.40 -15.02
C GLY A 336 14.17 -17.11 -14.47
N ASN A 337 14.59 -18.19 -15.13
CA ASN A 337 15.75 -18.97 -14.70
C ASN A 337 17.11 -18.33 -15.01
N ALA A 338 17.16 -17.31 -15.88
CA ALA A 338 18.39 -16.59 -16.19
C ALA A 338 18.86 -15.71 -15.02
N CYS A 339 18.02 -15.52 -13.99
CA CYS A 339 18.37 -14.78 -12.79
C CYS A 339 18.14 -15.61 -11.53
N ARG A 340 19.23 -15.91 -10.83
CA ARG A 340 19.24 -16.64 -9.55
C ARG A 340 19.03 -15.74 -8.36
N GLY A 341 19.30 -14.44 -8.47
CA GLY A 341 19.08 -13.51 -7.38
C GLY A 341 19.53 -12.10 -7.69
N VAL A 342 19.62 -11.26 -6.65
CA VAL A 342 20.12 -9.89 -6.78
C VAL A 342 21.19 -9.64 -5.76
N THR A 343 22.15 -8.78 -6.08
CA THR A 343 23.24 -8.42 -5.17
C THR A 343 23.33 -6.91 -5.04
N CYS A 344 23.46 -6.44 -3.81
CA CYS A 344 23.37 -5.05 -3.39
C CYS A 344 24.58 -4.66 -2.55
N GLY A 345 24.89 -3.37 -2.50
CA GLY A 345 25.92 -2.86 -1.59
C GLY A 345 27.35 -2.92 -2.13
N THR A 346 27.54 -3.24 -3.41
CA THR A 346 28.86 -3.09 -4.05
C THR A 346 29.26 -1.61 -4.09
N SER A 347 30.39 -1.26 -3.48
CA SER A 347 31.05 0.03 -3.61
C SER A 347 31.49 0.20 -5.06
N VAL A 348 30.72 0.97 -5.81
CA VAL A 348 31.29 1.65 -6.98
C VAL A 348 31.38 3.10 -6.60
N ASP A 349 32.54 3.69 -6.88
CA ASP A 349 32.80 5.10 -6.67
C ASP A 349 31.61 5.91 -7.19
N ALA A 350 31.09 6.80 -6.36
CA ALA A 350 29.96 7.65 -6.73
C ALA A 350 30.20 8.43 -8.05
N SER A 351 31.45 8.55 -8.49
CA SER A 351 31.90 9.14 -9.75
C SER A 351 31.48 8.37 -11.02
N GLU A 352 31.22 7.06 -10.97
CA GLU A 352 30.75 6.29 -12.15
C GLU A 352 29.23 6.39 -12.38
N LEU A 353 28.49 6.93 -11.40
CA LEU A 353 27.07 7.27 -11.55
C LEU A 353 26.96 8.67 -12.18
N GLU A 354 27.28 8.80 -13.47
CA GLU A 354 26.97 10.01 -14.23
C GLU A 354 25.46 10.12 -14.49
N GLY A 355 24.79 11.04 -13.80
CA GLY A 355 23.39 11.43 -14.07
C GLY A 355 22.64 12.01 -12.85
N PRO A 356 21.60 12.84 -13.06
CA PRO A 356 20.77 13.39 -11.99
C PRO A 356 19.92 12.29 -11.35
N GLY A 357 20.45 11.66 -10.29
CA GLY A 357 19.77 10.57 -9.58
C GLY A 357 20.43 10.05 -8.29
N ARG A 358 21.55 10.64 -7.83
CA ARG A 358 22.29 10.21 -6.62
C ARG A 358 21.42 10.12 -5.35
N GLU A 359 20.39 10.96 -5.22
CA GLU A 359 19.50 10.99 -4.06
C GLU A 359 18.36 9.96 -4.12
N LYS A 360 18.12 9.32 -5.28
CA LYS A 360 16.96 8.43 -5.50
C LYS A 360 17.20 6.97 -5.17
N PHE A 361 18.46 6.54 -5.05
CA PHE A 361 18.79 5.16 -4.70
C PHE A 361 19.11 5.09 -3.21
N GLY A 362 18.07 4.99 -2.36
CA GLY A 362 18.26 4.87 -0.91
C GLY A 362 19.24 3.74 -0.60
N GLN A 363 20.45 4.09 -0.15
CA GLN A 363 21.60 3.32 0.37
C GLN A 363 22.01 1.98 -0.28
N ALA A 364 21.17 1.26 -1.03
CA ALA A 364 21.44 -0.04 -1.63
C ALA A 364 21.14 -0.03 -3.13
N SER A 365 22.17 0.22 -3.93
CA SER A 365 22.18 -0.05 -5.36
C SER A 365 22.39 -1.56 -5.61
N CYS A 366 21.48 -2.20 -6.34
CA CYS A 366 21.48 -3.64 -6.61
C CYS A 366 21.60 -3.98 -8.09
N THR A 367 22.22 -5.10 -8.41
CA THR A 367 22.25 -5.68 -9.77
C THR A 367 21.57 -7.05 -9.79
N VAL A 368 21.03 -7.44 -10.94
CA VAL A 368 20.45 -8.78 -11.15
C VAL A 368 21.56 -9.77 -11.52
N ARG A 369 21.58 -10.92 -10.87
CA ARG A 369 22.71 -11.86 -10.94
C ARG A 369 22.28 -13.24 -11.44
N GLU A 370 23.08 -13.78 -12.36
CA GLU A 370 22.88 -15.10 -12.93
C GLU A 370 23.10 -16.17 -11.87
N GLY A 371 24.14 -16.02 -11.03
CA GLY A 371 24.40 -16.88 -9.87
C GLY A 371 24.57 -18.37 -10.20
N SER A 372 25.03 -18.71 -11.41
CA SER A 372 25.24 -20.08 -11.87
C SER A 372 26.28 -20.84 -11.05
N GLU A 373 27.21 -20.13 -10.42
CA GLU A 373 28.25 -20.68 -9.54
C GLU A 373 27.85 -20.67 -8.05
N GLY A 374 26.63 -20.25 -7.71
CA GLY A 374 26.16 -20.14 -6.33
C GLY A 374 26.59 -18.84 -5.64
N LEU A 375 26.53 -18.83 -4.31
CA LEU A 375 26.94 -17.69 -3.48
C LEU A 375 28.45 -17.72 -3.22
N SER A 376 29.12 -16.60 -3.49
CA SER A 376 30.54 -16.40 -3.21
C SER A 376 30.73 -15.45 -2.04
N ALA A 377 31.86 -15.53 -1.35
CA ALA A 377 32.24 -14.55 -0.33
C ALA A 377 32.45 -13.19 -1.00
N SER A 378 31.80 -12.15 -0.47
CA SER A 378 31.99 -10.78 -0.95
C SER A 378 33.43 -10.32 -0.68
N PRO A 379 34.11 -9.70 -1.66
CA PRO A 379 35.37 -8.99 -1.42
C PRO A 379 35.17 -7.67 -0.67
N GLU A 380 33.94 -7.12 -0.64
CA GLU A 380 33.60 -5.82 -0.08
C GLU A 380 32.78 -5.96 1.21
N ALA A 381 33.18 -5.22 2.25
CA ALA A 381 32.43 -5.12 3.49
C ALA A 381 31.10 -4.41 3.22
N GLY A 382 29.98 -5.07 3.57
CA GLY A 382 28.64 -4.52 3.37
C GLY A 382 27.89 -5.00 2.12
N GLU A 383 28.49 -5.79 1.24
CA GLU A 383 27.76 -6.42 0.13
C GLU A 383 26.83 -7.52 0.66
N PHE A 384 25.62 -7.62 0.11
CA PHE A 384 24.68 -8.68 0.43
C PHE A 384 23.88 -9.10 -0.79
N SER A 385 23.44 -10.36 -0.81
CA SER A 385 22.63 -10.91 -1.89
C SER A 385 21.27 -11.38 -1.42
N TYR A 386 20.27 -11.27 -2.27
CA TYR A 386 19.02 -11.99 -2.13
C TYR A 386 18.95 -13.13 -3.15
N VAL A 387 18.96 -14.38 -2.68
CA VAL A 387 18.80 -15.55 -3.55
C VAL A 387 17.33 -15.82 -3.79
N LYS A 388 16.96 -15.97 -5.06
CA LYS A 388 15.59 -16.21 -5.53
C LYS A 388 15.30 -17.71 -5.53
N THR A 389 14.28 -18.12 -4.79
CA THR A 389 13.74 -19.49 -4.81
C THR A 389 12.29 -19.46 -5.29
N CYS A 390 12.05 -19.86 -6.53
CA CYS A 390 10.71 -19.90 -7.10
C CYS A 390 10.08 -21.31 -7.03
N ARG A 391 8.77 -21.39 -6.80
CA ARG A 391 8.01 -22.63 -6.84
C ARG A 391 7.38 -22.84 -8.22
N GLY A 392 7.39 -24.09 -8.67
CA GLY A 392 6.90 -24.53 -9.98
C GLY A 392 8.06 -24.86 -10.93
N LYS A 393 7.88 -25.84 -11.82
CA LYS A 393 8.65 -25.84 -13.08
C LYS A 393 8.44 -24.44 -13.70
N PRO A 394 9.42 -23.87 -14.42
CA PRO A 394 9.09 -22.79 -15.34
C PRO A 394 8.00 -23.34 -16.26
N SER A 395 6.74 -23.13 -15.91
CA SER A 395 5.68 -23.40 -16.83
C SER A 395 5.88 -22.35 -17.91
N ASP A 396 5.64 -22.74 -19.15
CA ASP A 396 5.35 -21.79 -20.21
C ASP A 396 4.24 -20.79 -19.81
N ASP A 397 3.56 -21.00 -18.68
CA ASP A 397 2.60 -20.08 -18.05
C ASP A 397 3.23 -18.84 -17.36
N GLY A 398 4.56 -18.67 -17.41
CA GLY A 398 5.19 -17.35 -17.24
C GLY A 398 4.70 -16.32 -18.27
N GLN A 399 4.07 -16.77 -19.37
CA GLN A 399 3.38 -15.94 -20.35
C GLN A 399 1.85 -15.93 -20.23
N ARG A 400 1.23 -16.52 -19.19
CA ARG A 400 -0.24 -16.70 -19.13
C ARG A 400 -0.99 -16.13 -17.92
N GLU A 401 -0.36 -15.34 -17.05
CA GLU A 401 -1.08 -14.75 -15.92
C GLU A 401 -1.70 -13.39 -16.27
N ALA A 402 -3.03 -13.39 -16.37
CA ALA A 402 -3.97 -12.25 -16.30
C ALA A 402 -3.87 -11.10 -17.32
N VAL A 403 -3.61 -11.39 -18.60
CA VAL A 403 -4.27 -10.61 -19.66
C VAL A 403 -5.66 -11.23 -19.80
N ALA A 404 -6.71 -10.51 -19.39
CA ALA A 404 -8.09 -10.88 -19.72
C ALA A 404 -8.10 -11.21 -21.22
N LYS A 405 -8.26 -12.49 -21.60
CA LYS A 405 -8.04 -12.97 -22.98
C LYS A 405 -8.75 -12.03 -23.95
N SER A 406 -7.99 -11.13 -24.53
CA SER A 406 -8.47 -10.20 -25.53
C SER A 406 -8.88 -11.05 -26.70
N THR A 407 -10.17 -11.07 -27.02
CA THR A 407 -10.61 -11.80 -28.19
C THR A 407 -10.34 -10.88 -29.37
N TYR A 408 -9.49 -11.27 -30.32
CA TYR A 408 -9.23 -10.44 -31.49
C TYR A 408 -10.20 -10.82 -32.61
N GLN A 409 -10.83 -9.82 -33.21
CA GLN A 409 -11.67 -10.01 -34.39
C GLN A 409 -10.90 -9.57 -35.64
N ALA A 410 -10.84 -10.46 -36.63
CA ALA A 410 -10.19 -10.18 -37.90
C ALA A 410 -11.12 -9.36 -38.82
N ALA A 411 -10.60 -8.27 -39.36
CA ALA A 411 -11.23 -7.42 -40.35
C ALA A 411 -10.37 -7.41 -41.63
N LYS A 412 -10.93 -7.95 -42.71
CA LYS A 412 -10.25 -8.09 -44.01
C LYS A 412 -10.27 -6.77 -44.77
N ARG A 413 -9.24 -6.52 -45.58
CA ARG A 413 -9.10 -5.33 -46.44
C ARG A 413 -9.22 -4.04 -45.62
N SER A 414 -8.64 -4.04 -44.42
CA SER A 414 -8.74 -2.91 -43.50
C SER A 414 -7.49 -2.73 -42.66
N PHE A 415 -7.25 -1.50 -42.21
CA PHE A 415 -6.12 -1.14 -41.35
C PHE A 415 -6.51 -0.20 -40.21
N LEU A 416 -5.71 -0.21 -39.15
CA LEU A 416 -5.78 0.74 -38.03
C LEU A 416 -4.68 1.80 -38.18
N LEU A 417 -5.02 3.05 -37.90
CA LEU A 417 -4.06 4.16 -37.91
C LEU A 417 -3.22 4.21 -36.63
N GLY A 418 -2.00 4.76 -36.78
CA GLY A 418 -1.07 5.05 -35.69
C GLY A 418 -0.39 3.81 -35.10
N PHE A 419 0.87 3.93 -34.70
CA PHE A 419 1.58 2.87 -33.99
C PHE A 419 1.26 2.91 -32.50
N ALA A 420 0.95 1.76 -31.91
CA ALA A 420 0.67 1.67 -30.48
C ALA A 420 1.95 1.98 -29.68
N ALA A 421 1.90 2.99 -28.80
CA ALA A 421 3.06 3.44 -28.03
C ALA A 421 4.32 3.72 -28.90
N GLU A 422 4.12 4.27 -30.09
CA GLU A 422 5.17 4.56 -31.09
C GLU A 422 5.95 3.32 -31.58
N ASP A 423 5.42 2.12 -31.31
CA ASP A 423 6.03 0.85 -31.69
C ASP A 423 5.76 0.51 -33.17
N SER A 424 6.69 0.93 -34.03
CA SER A 424 6.64 0.70 -35.48
C SER A 424 7.32 -0.60 -35.94
N VAL A 425 7.74 -1.45 -35.02
CA VAL A 425 8.51 -2.66 -35.35
C VAL A 425 7.59 -3.71 -35.98
N ALA A 426 7.98 -4.15 -37.18
CA ALA A 426 7.34 -5.25 -37.92
C ALA A 426 7.67 -6.61 -37.28
N ARG A 427 6.64 -7.45 -37.09
CA ARG A 427 6.72 -8.75 -36.39
C ARG A 427 5.77 -9.76 -37.00
N GLY A 428 5.94 -11.05 -36.72
CA GLY A 428 4.94 -12.06 -37.06
C GLY A 428 3.63 -11.88 -36.29
N GLU A 429 2.51 -12.44 -36.79
CA GLU A 429 1.16 -12.26 -36.20
C GLU A 429 1.12 -12.60 -34.70
N ALA A 430 1.72 -13.73 -34.31
CA ALA A 430 1.72 -14.18 -32.91
C ALA A 430 2.49 -13.23 -31.98
N GLU A 431 3.56 -12.63 -32.49
CA GLU A 431 4.40 -11.70 -31.73
C GLU A 431 3.76 -10.31 -31.65
N ALA A 432 3.17 -9.83 -32.75
CA ALA A 432 2.38 -8.60 -32.76
C ALA A 432 1.18 -8.67 -31.81
N ARG A 433 0.50 -9.83 -31.76
CA ARG A 433 -0.58 -10.10 -30.80
C ARG A 433 -0.10 -10.00 -29.36
N ARG A 434 0.98 -10.72 -29.01
CA ARG A 434 1.58 -10.67 -27.67
C ARG A 434 1.98 -9.26 -27.28
N ARG A 435 2.60 -8.53 -28.21
CA ARG A 435 3.00 -7.15 -27.99
C ARG A 435 1.80 -6.24 -27.75
N CYS A 436 0.72 -6.40 -28.50
CA CYS A 436 -0.51 -5.65 -28.31
C CYS A 436 -1.21 -5.96 -26.97
N ASP A 437 -1.10 -7.21 -26.49
CA ASP A 437 -1.57 -7.58 -25.16
C ASP A 437 -0.73 -6.93 -24.04
N GLU A 438 0.61 -6.90 -24.18
CA GLU A 438 1.53 -6.22 -23.25
C GLU A 438 1.30 -4.71 -23.16
N LEU A 439 0.94 -4.07 -24.27
CA LEU A 439 0.64 -2.65 -24.34
C LEU A 439 -0.71 -2.28 -23.69
N GLY A 440 -1.53 -3.26 -23.32
CA GLY A 440 -2.78 -3.03 -22.58
C GLY A 440 -3.77 -2.17 -23.37
N ASP A 441 -4.19 -1.07 -22.77
CA ASP A 441 -5.14 -0.11 -23.35
C ASP A 441 -4.49 0.83 -24.40
N LEU A 442 -3.16 0.83 -24.53
CA LEU A 442 -2.45 1.61 -25.54
C LEU A 442 -2.49 0.95 -26.94
N CYS A 443 -2.98 -0.28 -27.04
CA CYS A 443 -3.10 -1.02 -28.29
C CYS A 443 -4.54 -1.45 -28.55
N THR A 444 -5.14 -0.90 -29.61
CA THR A 444 -6.48 -1.26 -30.09
C THR A 444 -6.46 -2.52 -30.96
N GLY A 445 -5.32 -2.84 -31.58
CA GLY A 445 -5.20 -4.01 -32.46
C GLY A 445 -3.84 -4.06 -33.15
N PHE A 446 -3.70 -4.94 -34.14
CA PHE A 446 -2.52 -4.97 -35.00
C PHE A 446 -2.92 -5.21 -36.45
N THR A 447 -2.11 -4.71 -37.39
CA THR A 447 -2.35 -4.79 -38.83
C THR A 447 -1.20 -5.53 -39.49
N CYS A 448 -1.53 -6.50 -40.33
CA CYS A 448 -0.60 -7.34 -41.07
C CYS A 448 -0.67 -7.05 -42.57
N GLU A 449 0.49 -6.93 -43.20
CA GLU A 449 0.61 -6.80 -44.64
C GLU A 449 0.20 -8.11 -45.32
N LYS A 450 -0.59 -8.01 -46.39
CA LYS A 450 -0.95 -9.03 -47.40
C LYS A 450 -1.40 -10.40 -46.87
N SER A 451 -2.67 -10.76 -47.08
CA SER A 451 -3.12 -12.13 -46.83
C SER A 451 -2.41 -13.11 -47.77
N ILE A 452 -1.81 -14.16 -47.21
CA ILE A 452 -1.29 -15.29 -48.00
C ILE A 452 -2.46 -15.91 -48.76
N GLN A 453 -2.44 -15.82 -50.09
CA GLN A 453 -3.43 -16.53 -50.90
C GLN A 453 -3.10 -18.02 -50.84
N VAL A 454 -3.93 -18.78 -50.13
CA VAL A 454 -3.79 -20.23 -50.03
C VAL A 454 -4.10 -20.83 -51.40
N THR A 455 -3.09 -21.35 -52.09
CA THR A 455 -3.33 -22.17 -53.29
C THR A 455 -3.60 -23.63 -52.86
N PRO A 456 -4.38 -24.40 -53.63
CA PRO A 456 -4.68 -25.80 -53.32
C PRO A 456 -3.44 -26.71 -53.17
N GLU A 457 -2.29 -26.27 -53.68
CA GLU A 457 -1.03 -26.99 -53.69
C GLU A 457 -0.15 -26.71 -52.45
N MET A 458 -0.48 -25.68 -51.65
CA MET A 458 0.32 -25.33 -50.48
C MET A 458 0.23 -26.40 -49.39
N THR A 459 1.38 -26.90 -48.94
CA THR A 459 1.43 -27.81 -47.81
C THR A 459 1.21 -27.04 -46.50
N LYS A 460 0.82 -27.77 -45.44
CA LYS A 460 0.67 -27.18 -44.09
C LYS A 460 1.96 -26.50 -43.59
N LYS A 461 3.12 -26.98 -44.05
CA LYS A 461 4.43 -26.40 -43.72
C LYS A 461 4.63 -25.06 -44.45
N ASP A 462 4.32 -25.01 -45.74
CA ASP A 462 4.44 -23.78 -46.54
C ASP A 462 3.48 -22.70 -46.03
N TYR A 463 2.27 -23.09 -45.60
CA TYR A 463 1.32 -22.18 -44.96
C TYR A 463 1.85 -21.60 -43.66
N GLN A 464 2.50 -22.42 -42.82
CA GLN A 464 3.08 -21.97 -41.55
C GLN A 464 4.29 -21.06 -41.76
N GLU A 465 5.17 -21.39 -42.71
CA GLU A 465 6.33 -20.56 -43.07
C GLU A 465 5.90 -19.22 -43.66
N ALA A 466 4.89 -19.21 -44.53
CA ALA A 466 4.31 -17.99 -45.05
C ALA A 466 3.64 -17.13 -43.96
N GLN A 467 2.94 -17.74 -42.98
CA GLN A 467 2.37 -17.02 -41.83
C GLN A 467 3.45 -16.37 -40.96
N ASN A 468 4.58 -17.05 -40.79
CA ASN A 468 5.71 -16.52 -40.04
C ASN A 468 6.44 -15.38 -40.79
N ALA A 469 6.37 -15.37 -42.12
CA ALA A 469 6.90 -14.30 -42.96
C ALA A 469 5.97 -13.07 -43.06
N GLN A 470 4.76 -13.13 -42.48
CA GLN A 470 3.81 -12.03 -42.53
C GLN A 470 4.25 -10.90 -41.59
N SER A 471 4.43 -9.70 -42.15
CA SER A 471 4.87 -8.51 -41.42
C SER A 471 3.66 -7.80 -40.81
N CYS A 472 3.59 -7.76 -39.47
CA CYS A 472 2.53 -7.13 -38.69
C CYS A 472 3.08 -6.03 -37.77
N THR A 473 2.32 -4.96 -37.59
CA THR A 473 2.64 -3.85 -36.67
C THR A 473 1.48 -3.60 -35.70
N VAL A 474 1.79 -3.24 -34.46
CA VAL A 474 0.79 -2.93 -33.43
C VAL A 474 0.26 -1.51 -33.61
N ARG A 475 -1.07 -1.34 -33.46
CA ARG A 475 -1.76 -0.11 -33.82
C ARG A 475 -2.53 0.47 -32.64
N ALA A 476 -2.38 1.78 -32.45
CA ALA A 476 -3.07 2.51 -31.39
C ALA A 476 -4.58 2.59 -31.67
N GLY A 477 -4.97 2.68 -32.95
CA GLY A 477 -6.32 3.08 -33.33
C GLY A 477 -6.58 4.55 -33.00
N SER A 478 -7.58 5.15 -33.64
CA SER A 478 -8.17 6.38 -33.10
C SER A 478 -8.98 6.02 -31.84
N SER A 479 -9.43 7.02 -31.08
CA SER A 479 -10.27 6.82 -29.89
C SER A 479 -11.61 6.13 -30.17
N SER A 480 -11.96 5.94 -31.44
CA SER A 480 -12.99 5.04 -31.95
C SER A 480 -12.30 3.89 -32.70
N SER A 481 -12.82 2.66 -32.59
CA SER A 481 -12.32 1.45 -33.26
C SER A 481 -12.49 1.48 -34.80
N GLU A 482 -12.24 2.64 -35.43
CA GLU A 482 -12.43 2.91 -36.84
C GLU A 482 -11.39 2.15 -37.67
N LEU A 483 -11.91 1.23 -38.46
CA LEU A 483 -11.18 0.50 -39.48
C LEU A 483 -11.23 1.31 -40.77
N PHE A 484 -10.07 1.59 -41.36
CA PHE A 484 -9.96 2.23 -42.66
C PHE A 484 -9.86 1.17 -43.75
N GLU A 485 -10.44 1.40 -44.93
CA GLU A 485 -10.26 0.49 -46.07
C GLU A 485 -8.78 0.47 -46.49
N SER A 486 -8.21 -0.73 -46.55
CA SER A 486 -6.80 -0.90 -46.90
C SER A 486 -6.62 -0.88 -48.43
N PRO A 487 -5.77 0.02 -48.97
CA PRO A 487 -5.45 0.04 -50.40
C PRO A 487 -4.59 -1.16 -50.83
N THR A 488 -3.99 -1.87 -49.87
CA THR A 488 -3.06 -2.99 -50.09
C THR A 488 -3.62 -4.33 -49.60
N GLU A 489 -4.92 -4.38 -49.33
CA GLU A 489 -5.63 -5.58 -48.85
C GLU A 489 -5.09 -6.14 -47.52
N GLU A 490 -4.68 -5.25 -46.61
CA GLU A 490 -4.20 -5.63 -45.27
C GLU A 490 -5.28 -6.37 -44.45
N LEU A 491 -4.79 -7.18 -43.51
CA LEU A 491 -5.61 -7.88 -42.53
C LEU A 491 -5.37 -7.28 -41.15
N THR A 492 -6.44 -6.82 -40.50
CA THR A 492 -6.34 -6.21 -39.18
C THR A 492 -7.05 -7.05 -38.14
N PHE A 493 -6.46 -7.13 -36.95
CA PHE A 493 -7.00 -7.84 -35.81
C PHE A 493 -7.30 -6.83 -34.71
N VAL A 494 -8.58 -6.56 -34.47
CA VAL A 494 -9.05 -5.58 -33.46
C VAL A 494 -9.28 -6.28 -32.13
N LYS A 495 -8.78 -5.70 -31.05
CA LYS A 495 -8.96 -6.17 -29.68
C LYS A 495 -10.41 -5.92 -29.25
N VAL A 496 -11.19 -6.99 -29.11
CA VAL A 496 -12.59 -6.90 -28.66
C VAL A 496 -12.63 -7.06 -27.16
N SER A 497 -13.13 -6.04 -26.45
CA SER A 497 -13.41 -6.14 -25.02
C SER A 497 -14.50 -7.21 -24.78
N PRO A 498 -14.44 -7.98 -23.68
CA PRO A 498 -15.48 -8.97 -23.37
C PRO A 498 -16.86 -8.32 -23.30
N SER A 499 -17.91 -9.05 -23.73
CA SER A 499 -19.26 -8.50 -23.93
C SER A 499 -19.80 -7.73 -22.71
N PRO A 500 -20.72 -6.76 -22.92
CA PRO A 500 -21.34 -5.99 -21.83
C PRO A 500 -21.97 -6.86 -20.75
N LYS A 501 -22.48 -8.05 -21.09
CA LYS A 501 -23.04 -9.00 -20.11
C LYS A 501 -21.99 -9.65 -19.21
N LEU A 502 -20.78 -9.86 -19.75
CA LEU A 502 -19.65 -10.37 -18.97
C LEU A 502 -19.04 -9.24 -18.12
N GLN A 503 -18.99 -8.01 -18.66
CA GLN A 503 -18.61 -6.82 -17.90
C GLN A 503 -19.61 -6.49 -16.79
N GLU A 504 -20.91 -6.68 -17.00
CA GLU A 504 -21.95 -6.46 -15.98
C GLU A 504 -21.93 -7.54 -14.88
N ALA A 505 -21.57 -8.78 -15.20
CA ALA A 505 -21.35 -9.83 -14.22
C ALA A 505 -20.12 -9.54 -13.33
N VAL A 506 -19.02 -9.07 -13.93
CA VAL A 506 -17.81 -8.64 -13.21
C VAL A 506 -18.04 -7.33 -12.44
N LEU A 507 -18.84 -6.39 -12.97
CA LEU A 507 -19.22 -5.17 -12.26
C LEU A 507 -20.13 -5.46 -11.06
N ARG A 508 -21.08 -6.39 -11.18
CA ARG A 508 -21.99 -6.74 -10.05
C ARG A 508 -21.27 -7.43 -8.89
N GLU A 509 -20.14 -8.09 -9.13
CA GLU A 509 -19.27 -8.59 -8.05
C GLU A 509 -18.40 -7.48 -7.43
N THR A 510 -18.04 -6.44 -8.18
CA THR A 510 -17.11 -5.39 -7.72
C THR A 510 -17.80 -4.12 -7.17
N THR A 511 -19.10 -3.91 -7.37
CA THR A 511 -19.83 -2.76 -6.82
C THR A 511 -20.59 -3.10 -5.53
N LYS A 512 -19.87 -3.41 -4.46
CA LYS A 512 -20.30 -3.03 -3.10
C LYS A 512 -19.50 -1.77 -2.73
N PRO A 513 -20.11 -0.75 -2.09
CA PRO A 513 -19.36 0.43 -1.67
C PRO A 513 -18.38 -0.03 -0.60
N ASP A 514 -17.13 -0.16 -1.01
CA ASP A 514 -16.05 -0.66 -0.17
C ASP A 514 -15.54 0.48 0.71
N ALA A 515 -15.31 0.18 1.98
CA ALA A 515 -14.88 1.14 3.01
C ALA A 515 -13.40 1.58 2.86
N ASN A 516 -12.80 1.37 1.68
CA ASN A 516 -11.39 1.57 1.36
C ASN A 516 -11.15 2.85 0.56
N LEU A 517 -11.74 3.97 0.99
CA LEU A 517 -11.50 5.28 0.38
C LEU A 517 -10.65 6.12 1.33
N LEU A 518 -9.32 5.99 1.18
CA LEU A 518 -8.23 6.96 1.40
C LEU A 518 -6.96 6.27 2.00
N PHE A 519 -5.83 6.46 1.32
CA PHE A 519 -4.44 6.28 1.77
C PHE A 519 -3.78 4.88 1.71
N GLN A 520 -2.92 4.71 0.69
CA GLN A 520 -1.70 3.90 0.77
C GLN A 520 -0.54 4.77 1.28
N PHE A 521 -0.39 4.92 2.60
CA PHE A 521 0.89 5.28 3.26
C PHE A 521 0.80 4.91 4.75
N TYR A 522 0.51 3.64 5.04
CA TYR A 522 0.58 3.08 6.38
C TYR A 522 1.55 1.91 6.36
N THR A 523 2.84 2.19 6.47
CA THR A 523 3.84 1.22 6.91
C THR A 523 4.32 1.64 8.29
N GLY A 524 3.59 1.17 9.30
CA GLY A 524 3.86 1.41 10.72
C GLY A 524 2.83 0.63 11.53
N SER A 525 3.23 0.13 12.70
CA SER A 525 2.49 -0.78 13.61
C SER A 525 1.22 -0.19 14.24
N GLN A 526 0.57 0.81 13.63
CA GLN A 526 -0.59 1.50 14.20
C GLN A 526 -1.91 1.03 13.61
N SER A 527 -2.93 0.99 14.47
CA SER A 527 -4.31 0.75 14.09
C SER A 527 -5.18 1.92 14.55
N VAL A 528 -6.06 2.41 13.68
CA VAL A 528 -7.06 3.42 14.02
C VAL A 528 -8.44 2.77 14.00
N VAL A 529 -9.16 2.86 15.11
CA VAL A 529 -10.51 2.30 15.26
C VAL A 529 -11.51 3.43 15.41
N ARG A 530 -12.60 3.37 14.63
CA ARG A 530 -13.72 4.32 14.69
C ARG A 530 -14.98 3.66 15.24
N LYS A 531 -15.72 4.36 16.09
CA LYS A 531 -17.04 3.95 16.56
C LYS A 531 -18.14 4.27 15.54
N ASP A 532 -18.84 3.25 15.05
CA ASP A 532 -20.00 3.42 14.16
C ASP A 532 -21.29 3.67 14.98
N LEU A 533 -21.70 4.93 15.10
CA LEU A 533 -22.91 5.31 15.86
C LEU A 533 -24.25 4.98 15.15
N LYS A 534 -24.25 4.35 13.97
CA LYS A 534 -25.48 4.09 13.17
C LYS A 534 -26.33 2.89 13.65
N GLY A 535 -26.16 2.45 14.90
CA GLY A 535 -26.79 1.25 15.45
C GLY A 535 -27.71 1.46 16.66
N GLY A 536 -28.23 2.67 16.89
CA GLY A 536 -29.17 2.95 17.98
C GLY A 536 -30.55 2.30 17.81
N GLY A 537 -30.62 0.98 17.98
CA GLY A 537 -31.86 0.23 18.19
C GLY A 537 -31.78 -0.48 19.52
N SER A 538 -32.66 -0.11 20.46
CA SER A 538 -32.77 -0.72 21.78
C SER A 538 -32.96 -2.23 21.69
N ALA A 539 -32.05 -2.99 22.29
CA ALA A 539 -32.21 -4.42 22.50
C ALA A 539 -33.21 -4.66 23.64
N PHE A 540 -34.50 -4.66 23.33
CA PHE A 540 -35.57 -5.34 24.07
C PHE A 540 -36.81 -5.34 23.17
N ASP A 541 -36.93 -6.36 22.32
CA ASP A 541 -38.25 -6.84 21.92
C ASP A 541 -38.17 -8.34 21.60
N VAL A 542 -39.03 -9.05 22.33
CA VAL A 542 -39.16 -10.50 22.38
C VAL A 542 -39.61 -11.03 21.01
N CYS A 543 -38.93 -12.05 20.50
CA CYS A 543 -39.39 -12.81 19.35
C CYS A 543 -40.65 -13.59 19.72
N GLU A 544 -41.81 -13.12 19.27
CA GLU A 544 -42.98 -13.97 19.04
C GLU A 544 -43.08 -14.29 17.53
N ALA A 545 -43.26 -15.56 17.21
CA ALA A 545 -43.16 -16.10 15.86
C ALA A 545 -44.38 -15.75 15.00
N ARG A 546 -44.17 -15.37 13.73
CA ARG A 546 -44.91 -15.92 12.57
C ARG A 546 -44.31 -15.53 11.21
N SER A 547 -44.46 -16.48 10.30
CA SER A 547 -44.01 -16.56 8.91
C SER A 547 -44.37 -15.37 8.01
N GLN A 548 -43.48 -14.99 7.11
CA GLN A 548 -43.68 -15.07 5.64
C GLN A 548 -42.45 -14.53 4.88
N ALA A 549 -42.20 -15.14 3.72
CA ALA A 549 -40.98 -15.05 2.93
C ALA A 549 -40.67 -13.66 2.35
N LYS A 550 -39.41 -13.22 2.48
CA LYS A 550 -38.73 -12.26 1.59
C LYS A 550 -37.24 -12.63 1.49
N PRO A 551 -36.59 -12.43 0.33
CA PRO A 551 -35.19 -12.79 0.13
C PRO A 551 -34.29 -11.84 0.94
N ARG A 552 -33.67 -12.37 2.01
CA ARG A 552 -32.66 -11.64 2.78
C ARG A 552 -31.37 -11.58 1.98
N ALA A 553 -31.05 -10.41 1.43
CA ALA A 553 -29.68 -10.07 1.09
C ALA A 553 -28.83 -10.16 2.37
N ARG A 554 -27.98 -11.19 2.47
CA ARG A 554 -26.98 -11.30 3.53
C ARG A 554 -25.98 -10.16 3.33
N LYS A 555 -26.14 -9.10 4.13
CA LYS A 555 -25.07 -8.14 4.40
C LYS A 555 -24.19 -8.79 5.45
N ASP A 556 -23.06 -9.35 5.04
CA ASP A 556 -22.00 -9.80 5.93
C ASP A 556 -21.38 -8.56 6.61
N ARG A 557 -22.03 -8.12 7.67
CA ARG A 557 -21.45 -7.21 8.67
C ARG A 557 -20.64 -8.08 9.61
N LEU A 558 -19.42 -7.67 9.93
CA LEU A 558 -18.70 -8.14 11.13
C LEU A 558 -19.71 -8.16 12.28
N ARG A 559 -20.00 -9.37 12.80
CA ARG A 559 -20.85 -9.50 13.98
C ARG A 559 -20.15 -8.77 15.12
N TRP A 560 -20.81 -7.73 15.63
CA TRP A 560 -20.50 -7.23 16.96
C TRP A 560 -20.85 -8.34 17.94
N TRP A 561 -19.87 -8.75 18.74
CA TRP A 561 -20.05 -9.75 19.79
C TRP A 561 -20.82 -9.11 20.95
N PRO A 562 -21.78 -9.81 21.57
CA PRO A 562 -22.43 -9.33 22.79
C PRO A 562 -21.40 -9.08 23.89
N ARG A 563 -21.56 -7.98 24.63
CA ARG A 563 -20.69 -7.60 25.75
C ARG A 563 -20.42 -8.75 26.73
N ALA A 564 -21.46 -9.51 27.08
CA ALA A 564 -21.35 -10.65 27.99
C ALA A 564 -20.38 -11.73 27.49
N GLU A 565 -20.24 -11.91 26.17
CA GLU A 565 -19.26 -12.84 25.59
C GLU A 565 -17.84 -12.27 25.73
N ILE A 566 -17.65 -10.95 25.58
CA ILE A 566 -16.34 -10.31 25.73
C ILE A 566 -15.89 -10.27 27.20
N GLU A 567 -16.80 -9.92 28.12
CA GLU A 567 -16.56 -9.92 29.56
C GLU A 567 -16.22 -11.31 30.10
N ALA A 568 -16.85 -12.36 29.56
CA ALA A 568 -16.53 -13.74 29.91
C ALA A 568 -15.10 -14.15 29.51
N PHE A 569 -14.51 -13.55 28.48
CA PHE A 569 -13.08 -13.75 28.18
C PHE A 569 -12.20 -12.97 29.14
N ALA A 570 -12.54 -11.71 29.43
CA ALA A 570 -11.71 -10.85 30.26
C ALA A 570 -11.53 -11.36 31.70
N ALA A 571 -12.55 -12.04 32.23
CA ALA A 571 -12.59 -12.46 33.63
C ALA A 571 -11.73 -13.70 33.95
N ASP A 572 -11.48 -14.57 32.97
CA ASP A 572 -10.84 -15.88 33.19
C ASP A 572 -9.42 -15.92 32.62
N GLY A 573 -8.50 -15.19 33.27
CA GLY A 573 -7.05 -15.37 33.11
C GLY A 573 -6.58 -15.55 31.66
N VAL A 574 -7.18 -14.81 30.73
CA VAL A 574 -6.97 -15.00 29.30
C VAL A 574 -5.52 -14.74 28.95
N TRP A 575 -4.89 -15.73 28.35
CA TRP A 575 -3.61 -15.61 27.66
C TRP A 575 -3.86 -15.94 26.20
N CYS A 576 -3.11 -15.33 25.28
CA CYS A 576 -3.04 -15.96 23.97
C CYS A 576 -2.05 -17.12 24.02
N SER A 577 -2.44 -18.17 23.31
CA SER A 577 -1.66 -19.39 23.16
C SER A 577 -0.30 -19.13 22.49
N ASP A 578 0.79 -19.53 23.15
CA ASP A 578 2.16 -19.56 22.60
C ASP A 578 2.23 -20.32 21.25
N THR A 579 1.28 -21.23 20.98
CA THR A 579 1.29 -22.09 19.78
C THR A 579 0.32 -21.66 18.68
N THR A 580 -0.75 -20.95 19.02
CA THR A 580 -1.83 -20.66 18.07
C THR A 580 -2.11 -19.18 17.85
N GLY A 581 -1.58 -18.27 18.68
CA GLY A 581 -1.91 -16.84 18.60
C GLY A 581 -3.41 -16.57 18.75
N LEU A 582 -4.10 -17.43 19.51
CA LEU A 582 -5.52 -17.30 19.83
C LEU A 582 -5.67 -17.05 21.33
N VAL A 583 -6.63 -16.21 21.69
CA VAL A 583 -7.16 -16.03 23.04
C VAL A 583 -7.69 -17.39 23.54
N GLU A 584 -7.02 -17.98 24.53
CA GLU A 584 -7.46 -19.21 25.20
C GLU A 584 -8.08 -18.86 26.55
N ALA A 585 -9.31 -19.32 26.80
CA ALA A 585 -9.99 -19.20 28.09
C ALA A 585 -10.48 -20.57 28.56
N THR A 586 -10.26 -20.89 29.83
CA THR A 586 -10.79 -22.12 30.45
C THR A 586 -12.16 -21.84 31.06
N SER A 587 -13.23 -22.27 30.38
CA SER A 587 -14.60 -22.23 30.90
C SER A 587 -14.97 -23.54 31.62
N THR A 588 -15.84 -23.46 32.64
CA THR A 588 -16.47 -24.61 33.32
C THR A 588 -17.37 -25.47 32.41
N LEU A 589 -17.67 -25.00 31.19
CA LEU A 589 -18.45 -25.73 30.18
C LEU A 589 -17.58 -26.52 29.18
N GLY A 590 -16.26 -26.59 29.41
CA GLY A 590 -15.29 -27.25 28.53
C GLY A 590 -14.40 -26.25 27.77
N PRO A 591 -13.33 -26.71 27.09
CA PRO A 591 -12.43 -25.83 26.35
C PRO A 591 -13.20 -25.17 25.20
N LEU A 592 -13.39 -23.87 25.30
CA LEU A 592 -14.11 -23.05 24.33
C LEU A 592 -13.09 -22.20 23.57
N PHE A 593 -12.80 -22.61 22.33
CA PHE A 593 -11.85 -21.90 21.46
C PHE A 593 -12.55 -20.71 20.82
N LEU A 594 -12.17 -19.50 21.22
CA LEU A 594 -12.77 -18.28 20.71
C LEU A 594 -11.78 -17.44 19.91
N LYS A 595 -12.20 -17.15 18.68
CA LYS A 595 -11.32 -16.87 17.55
C LYS A 595 -11.30 -15.38 17.25
N TRP A 596 -10.56 -14.64 18.07
CA TRP A 596 -9.91 -13.40 17.64
C TRP A 596 -8.53 -13.79 17.12
N GLY A 597 -8.26 -13.53 15.84
CA GLY A 597 -6.92 -13.74 15.28
C GLY A 597 -6.26 -12.40 15.19
N ILE A 598 -5.57 -12.01 16.26
CA ILE A 598 -4.46 -11.08 16.12
C ILE A 598 -3.21 -11.98 16.18
N PRO A 599 -2.45 -12.09 15.09
CA PRO A 599 -1.28 -12.93 15.14
C PRO A 599 -0.19 -12.31 16.04
N THR A 600 0.44 -13.14 16.85
CA THR A 600 1.66 -12.84 17.59
C THR A 600 2.88 -12.83 16.66
N PHE A 601 3.62 -11.72 16.59
CA PHE A 601 4.89 -11.65 15.86
C PHE A 601 6.08 -11.60 16.81
N PHE A 602 7.19 -12.21 16.38
CA PHE A 602 8.52 -12.06 16.95
C PHE A 602 9.17 -10.84 16.29
N SER A 603 9.44 -9.79 17.06
CA SER A 603 10.47 -8.80 16.71
C SER A 603 11.82 -9.39 17.12
N TYR A 604 12.57 -9.90 16.15
CA TYR A 604 14.01 -9.89 16.20
C TYR A 604 14.45 -8.98 15.05
N GLY A 605 14.88 -7.77 15.37
CA GLY A 605 15.86 -7.10 14.54
C GLY A 605 17.13 -7.96 14.59
N ASP A 606 17.56 -8.46 13.45
CA ASP A 606 18.92 -8.97 13.29
C ASP A 606 19.87 -7.82 13.69
N GLU A 607 20.63 -8.06 14.75
CA GLU A 607 21.76 -7.24 15.18
C GLU A 607 22.75 -7.05 14.01
N GLY A 608 23.33 -5.85 13.92
CA GLY A 608 24.36 -5.52 12.95
C GLY A 608 25.00 -4.16 13.24
N ASP A 609 25.77 -4.12 14.33
CA ASP A 609 26.88 -3.24 14.72
C ASP A 609 26.83 -1.74 14.35
N GLU A 610 26.74 -0.92 15.41
CA GLU A 610 27.09 0.50 15.42
C GLU A 610 28.58 0.70 15.10
N GLU A 611 28.86 1.45 14.04
CA GLU A 611 30.19 1.96 13.75
C GLU A 611 30.51 3.09 14.75
N LYS A 612 31.52 2.86 15.61
CA LYS A 612 32.05 3.85 16.55
C LYS A 612 32.46 5.13 15.83
N TRP A 613 31.81 6.24 16.16
CA TRP A 613 32.32 7.58 15.86
C TRP A 613 33.33 8.00 16.94
N GLU A 614 34.62 7.71 16.72
CA GLU A 614 35.73 8.37 17.41
C GLU A 614 36.21 9.54 16.55
N GLY A 615 36.25 10.76 17.11
CA GLY A 615 36.98 11.85 16.48
C GLY A 615 36.51 13.24 16.81
N SER A 616 36.66 13.65 18.05
CA SER A 616 36.83 15.06 18.42
C SER A 616 37.94 15.70 17.58
N ARG A 617 37.63 16.80 16.89
CA ARG A 617 38.62 17.83 16.55
C ARG A 617 38.06 19.21 16.84
N GLU A 618 38.79 19.86 17.74
CA GLU A 618 38.70 21.25 18.14
C GLU A 618 38.71 22.17 16.91
N VAL A 619 37.85 23.19 16.94
CA VAL A 619 37.97 24.38 16.11
C VAL A 619 38.68 25.43 16.97
N PRO A 620 39.84 25.99 16.57
CA PRO A 620 40.39 27.15 17.25
C PRO A 620 39.62 28.40 16.83
N ASP A 621 39.40 29.28 17.80
CA ASP A 621 38.91 30.64 17.64
C ASP A 621 39.62 31.37 16.49
N PHE A 622 38.84 31.96 15.57
CA PHE A 622 39.06 33.29 14.98
C PHE A 622 37.79 33.80 14.28
#